data_AF-A0A7S0QP33-F1
#
_entry.id   AF-A0A7S0QP33-F1
#
_cell.length_a   1.000
_cell.length_b   1.000
_cell.length_c   1.000
_cell.angle_alpha   90.00
_cell.angle_beta   90.00
_cell.angle_gamma   90.00
#
_symmetry.space_group_name_H-M   'P 1'
#
loop_
_entity.id
_entity.type
_entity.pdbx_description
1 polymer ?
#
loop_
_entity_poly.entity_id
_entity_poly.type
_entity_poly.pdbx_seq_one_letter_code
_entity_poly.pdbx_strand_id
1 'polypeptide(L)'
;YVPGQGNNAYIFPGVGLGVVVSGARHVTEEMFLVAARTLAGLVTAEDLGKGCLFPSLEGIRGVSVAIAVAIAKVAFNSGLASKGRHETVEDDVRKAMYSGEYPLQ
;
A
#
# COMPACT_ATOMS: atom_id res chain seq x y z
N TYR A 1 3.41 21.57 17.19
CA TYR A 1 3.55 20.11 17.27
C TYR A 1 2.22 19.49 16.91
N VAL A 2 2.19 18.56 15.95
CA VAL A 2 0.97 17.82 15.55
C VAL A 2 1.27 16.32 15.71
N PRO A 3 0.74 15.66 16.76
CA PRO A 3 1.00 14.24 16.97
C PRO A 3 0.32 13.40 15.88
N GLY A 4 1.09 12.57 15.19
CA GLY A 4 0.55 11.58 14.25
C GLY A 4 -0.13 10.40 14.97
N GLN A 5 -0.98 9.67 14.25
CA GLN A 5 -1.63 8.46 14.78
C GLN A 5 -0.99 7.19 14.21
N GLY A 6 -0.45 6.34 15.07
CA GLY A 6 0.01 4.99 14.72
C GLY A 6 -1.16 4.03 14.50
N ASN A 7 -1.97 4.27 13.48
CA ASN A 7 -3.18 3.53 13.19
C ASN A 7 -2.94 2.47 12.09
N ASN A 8 -3.45 1.26 12.27
CA ASN A 8 -3.36 0.19 11.28
C ASN A 8 -4.08 0.51 9.95
N ALA A 9 -4.91 1.56 9.93
CA ALA A 9 -5.50 2.13 8.71
C ALA A 9 -4.45 2.48 7.64
N TYR A 10 -3.21 2.79 8.02
CA TYR A 10 -2.12 3.00 7.06
C TYR A 10 -1.60 1.71 6.40
N ILE A 11 -1.79 0.55 7.04
CA ILE A 11 -1.16 -0.72 6.62
C ILE A 11 -2.17 -1.65 5.96
N PHE A 12 -3.25 -2.00 6.65
CA PHE A 12 -4.13 -3.09 6.24
C PHE A 12 -4.79 -2.90 4.88
N PRO A 13 -5.24 -1.70 4.46
CA PRO A 13 -5.78 -1.51 3.12
C PRO A 13 -4.76 -1.82 2.01
N GLY A 14 -3.52 -1.37 2.16
CA GLY A 14 -2.46 -1.64 1.19
C GLY A 14 -2.04 -3.11 1.16
N VAL A 15 -1.86 -3.73 2.33
CA VAL A 15 -1.55 -5.16 2.44
C VAL A 15 -2.64 -6.01 1.79
N GLY A 16 -3.91 -5.76 2.13
CA GLY A 16 -5.04 -6.49 1.58
C GLY A 16 -5.13 -6.35 0.06
N LEU A 17 -5.02 -5.12 -0.46
CA LEU A 17 -5.05 -4.88 -1.90
C LEU A 17 -3.89 -5.58 -2.63
N GLY A 18 -2.67 -5.51 -2.10
CA GLY A 18 -1.51 -6.20 -2.68
C GLY A 18 -1.66 -7.72 -2.71
N VAL A 19 -2.22 -8.31 -1.65
CA VAL A 19 -2.55 -9.74 -1.58
C VAL A 19 -3.61 -10.12 -2.63
N VAL A 20 -4.68 -9.33 -2.75
CA VAL A 20 -5.76 -9.56 -3.73
C VAL A 20 -5.23 -9.46 -5.17
N VAL A 21 -4.41 -8.45 -5.46
CA VAL A 21 -3.84 -8.20 -6.79
C VAL A 21 -2.87 -9.31 -7.20
N SER A 22 -1.95 -9.70 -6.32
CA SER A 22 -0.99 -10.79 -6.59
C SER A 22 -1.60 -12.19 -6.51
N GLY A 23 -2.75 -12.33 -5.85
CA GLY A 23 -3.31 -13.63 -5.47
C GLY A 23 -2.38 -14.39 -4.52
N ALA A 24 -1.68 -13.68 -3.62
CA ALA A 24 -0.77 -14.30 -2.67
C ALA A 24 -1.50 -15.33 -1.79
N ARG A 25 -0.96 -16.54 -1.67
CA ARG A 25 -1.57 -17.62 -0.86
C ARG A 25 -1.35 -17.47 0.65
N HIS A 26 -0.27 -16.79 1.03
CA HIS A 26 0.11 -16.56 2.43
C HIS A 26 0.60 -15.13 2.59
N VAL A 27 0.30 -14.55 3.75
CA VAL A 27 0.87 -13.26 4.18
C VAL A 27 2.07 -13.56 5.07
N THR A 28 3.24 -13.03 4.72
CA THR A 28 4.50 -13.29 5.44
C THR A 28 4.91 -12.09 6.31
N GLU A 29 5.84 -12.31 7.24
CA GLU A 29 6.43 -11.21 8.02
C GLU A 29 7.15 -10.19 7.13
N GLU A 30 7.79 -10.66 6.05
CA GLU A 30 8.43 -9.79 5.05
C GLU A 30 7.44 -8.80 4.42
N MET A 31 6.19 -9.23 4.19
CA MET A 31 5.15 -8.35 3.68
C MET A 31 4.82 -7.22 4.67
N PHE A 32 4.72 -7.51 5.97
CA PHE A 32 4.52 -6.46 6.96
C PHE A 32 5.75 -5.56 7.13
N LEU A 33 6.96 -6.12 7.04
CA LEU A 33 8.19 -5.36 7.10
C LEU A 33 8.31 -4.39 5.91
N VAL A 34 7.99 -4.84 4.69
CA VAL A 34 8.02 -3.97 3.51
C VAL A 34 6.92 -2.91 3.58
N ALA A 35 5.74 -3.23 4.12
CA ALA A 35 4.68 -2.24 4.34
C ALA A 35 5.12 -1.14 5.31
N ALA A 36 5.73 -1.50 6.44
CA ALA A 36 6.24 -0.54 7.42
C ALA A 36 7.35 0.36 6.83
N ARG A 37 8.29 -0.23 6.08
CA ARG A 37 9.36 0.54 5.39
C ARG A 37 8.78 1.48 4.32
N THR A 38 7.77 1.01 3.58
CA THR A 38 7.10 1.82 2.56
C THR A 38 6.37 3.00 3.20
N LEU A 39 5.63 2.78 4.28
CA LEU A 39 4.96 3.84 5.03
C LEU A 39 5.94 4.88 5.55
N ALA A 40 7.04 4.44 6.18
CA ALA A 40 8.06 5.33 6.70
C ALA A 40 8.72 6.19 5.60
N GLY A 41 8.93 5.60 4.41
CA GLY A 41 9.47 6.32 3.25
C GLY A 41 8.53 7.37 2.64
N LEU A 42 7.25 7.38 3.02
CA LEU A 42 6.26 8.36 2.57
C LEU A 42 6.09 9.54 3.54
N VAL A 43 6.76 9.52 4.69
CA VAL A 43 6.77 10.64 5.63
C VAL A 43 7.63 11.76 5.05
N THR A 44 7.05 12.96 4.88
CA THR A 44 7.74 14.09 4.26
C THR A 44 8.59 14.87 5.27
N ALA A 45 9.52 15.69 4.78
CA ALA A 45 10.26 16.62 5.63
C ALA A 45 9.33 17.64 6.34
N GLU A 46 8.19 17.98 5.72
CA GLU A 46 7.18 18.85 6.31
C GLU A 46 6.47 18.16 7.49
N ASP A 47 6.12 16.88 7.36
CA ASP A 47 5.53 16.09 8.43
C ASP A 47 6.46 16.05 9.64
N LEU A 48 7.74 15.72 9.40
CA LEU A 48 8.78 15.68 10.45
C LEU A 48 9.00 17.06 11.08
N GLY A 49 9.00 18.13 10.30
CA GLY A 49 9.11 19.51 10.79
C GLY A 49 7.99 19.90 11.74
N LYS A 50 6.79 19.30 11.59
CA LYS A 50 5.65 19.47 12.52
C LYS A 50 5.70 18.53 13.72
N GLY A 51 6.67 17.63 13.78
CA GLY A 51 6.78 16.54 14.75
C GLY A 51 5.85 15.36 14.47
N CYS A 52 5.33 15.24 13.23
CA CYS A 52 4.45 14.16 12.81
C CYS A 52 5.27 13.00 12.23
N LEU A 53 5.09 11.80 12.78
CA LEU A 53 5.83 10.59 12.36
C LEU A 53 5.08 9.77 11.29
N PHE A 54 3.91 10.24 10.85
CA PHE A 54 3.05 9.55 9.88
C PHE A 54 2.61 10.53 8.78
N PRO A 55 2.38 10.05 7.54
CA PRO A 55 1.85 10.89 6.48
C PRO A 55 0.43 11.40 6.80
N SER A 56 0.00 12.49 6.15
CA SER A 56 -1.38 12.96 6.26
C SER A 56 -2.41 11.89 5.88
N LEU A 57 -3.52 11.83 6.64
CA LEU A 57 -4.65 10.93 6.36
C LEU A 57 -5.37 11.28 5.04
N GLU A 58 -5.29 12.54 4.57
CA GLU A 58 -5.84 12.91 3.26
C GLU A 58 -5.18 12.13 2.11
N GLY A 59 -3.90 11.79 2.26
CA GLY A 59 -3.12 11.01 1.30
C GLY A 59 -3.23 9.49 1.45
N ILE A 60 -4.09 8.98 2.34
CA ILE A 60 -4.07 7.55 2.75
C ILE A 60 -4.35 6.58 1.59
N ARG A 61 -5.09 7.01 0.56
CA ARG A 61 -5.28 6.21 -0.67
C ARG A 61 -3.97 6.02 -1.43
N GLY A 62 -3.15 7.07 -1.55
CA GLY A 62 -1.83 7.00 -2.17
C GLY A 62 -0.87 6.10 -1.37
N VAL A 63 -0.90 6.21 -0.04
CA VAL A 63 -0.17 5.32 0.87
C VAL A 63 -0.55 3.85 0.64
N SER A 64 -1.85 3.58 0.54
CA SER A 64 -2.37 2.23 0.30
C SER A 64 -1.91 1.66 -1.05
N VAL A 65 -1.87 2.47 -2.11
CA VAL A 65 -1.34 2.06 -3.43
C VAL A 65 0.13 1.69 -3.32
N ALA A 66 0.96 2.55 -2.71
CA ALA A 66 2.40 2.31 -2.60
C ALA A 66 2.69 1.00 -1.84
N ILE A 67 1.99 0.78 -0.72
CA ILE A 67 2.11 -0.46 0.06
C ILE A 67 1.62 -1.66 -0.76
N ALA A 68 0.47 -1.57 -1.43
CA ALA A 68 -0.06 -2.66 -2.24
C ALA A 68 0.91 -3.08 -3.36
N VAL A 69 1.57 -2.11 -4.01
CA VAL A 69 2.60 -2.38 -5.02
C VAL A 69 3.80 -3.10 -4.40
N ALA A 70 4.27 -2.66 -3.24
CA ALA A 70 5.38 -3.30 -2.53
C ALA A 70 5.04 -4.75 -2.13
N ILE A 71 3.84 -4.98 -1.62
CA ILE A 71 3.33 -6.30 -1.20
C ILE A 71 3.21 -7.24 -2.39
N ALA A 72 2.61 -6.77 -3.49
CA ALA A 72 2.48 -7.57 -4.70
C ALA A 72 3.85 -7.94 -5.28
N LYS A 73 4.81 -7.00 -5.30
CA LYS A 73 6.20 -7.28 -5.71
C LYS A 73 6.85 -8.37 -4.85
N VAL A 74 6.71 -8.30 -3.51
CA VAL A 74 7.20 -9.36 -2.62
C VAL A 74 6.57 -10.70 -2.98
N ALA A 75 5.23 -10.76 -3.12
CA ALA A 75 4.53 -11.99 -3.47
C ALA A 75 4.99 -12.60 -4.80
N PHE A 76 5.21 -11.78 -5.84
CA PHE A 76 5.72 -12.24 -7.13
C PHE A 76 7.16 -12.76 -7.01
N ASN A 77 8.04 -12.03 -6.31
CA ASN A 77 9.45 -12.38 -6.19
C ASN A 77 9.68 -13.62 -5.30
N SER A 78 8.81 -13.85 -4.32
CA SER A 78 8.89 -14.98 -3.39
C SER A 78 8.11 -16.22 -3.87
N GLY A 79 7.55 -16.20 -5.10
CA GLY A 79 6.77 -17.32 -5.64
C GLY A 79 5.44 -17.60 -4.92
N LEU A 80 4.92 -16.64 -4.14
CA LEU A 80 3.66 -16.77 -3.41
C LEU A 80 2.44 -16.33 -4.24
N ALA A 81 2.66 -15.52 -5.28
CA ALA A 81 1.63 -15.04 -6.17
C ALA A 81 1.01 -16.19 -6.99
N SER A 82 -0.31 -16.19 -7.11
CA SER A 82 -1.05 -17.15 -7.95
C SER A 82 -1.67 -16.52 -9.20
N LYS A 83 -1.67 -15.19 -9.30
CA LYS A 83 -2.10 -14.46 -10.49
C LYS A 83 -0.88 -14.09 -11.35
N GLY A 84 -1.10 -13.86 -12.64
CA GLY A 84 -0.14 -13.16 -13.49
C GLY A 84 -0.10 -11.67 -13.19
N ARG A 85 0.98 -11.00 -13.58
CA ARG A 85 1.07 -9.52 -13.58
C ARG A 85 1.01 -8.99 -15.00
N HIS A 86 0.47 -7.79 -15.19
CA HIS A 86 0.56 -7.08 -16.48
C HIS A 86 1.93 -6.37 -16.59
N GLU A 87 2.08 -5.42 -17.51
CA GLU A 87 3.33 -4.68 -17.75
C GLU A 87 3.92 -4.08 -16.47
N THR A 88 3.08 -3.48 -15.62
CA THR A 88 3.51 -2.98 -14.31
C THR A 88 2.56 -3.41 -13.18
N VAL A 89 3.14 -3.71 -12.03
CA VAL A 89 2.39 -4.03 -10.81
C VAL A 89 1.58 -2.83 -10.31
N GLU A 90 2.04 -1.61 -10.61
CA GLU A 90 1.30 -0.40 -10.23
C GLU A 90 -0.01 -0.25 -11.00
N ASP A 91 -0.02 -0.57 -12.30
CA ASP A 91 -1.24 -0.57 -13.09
C ASP A 91 -2.25 -1.59 -12.58
N ASP A 92 -1.78 -2.79 -12.21
CA ASP A 92 -2.62 -3.84 -11.63
C ASP A 92 -3.30 -3.38 -10.34
N VAL A 93 -2.52 -2.73 -9.47
CA VAL A 93 -3.03 -2.17 -8.22
C VAL A 93 -4.03 -1.04 -8.47
N ARG A 94 -3.72 -0.10 -9.36
CA ARG A 94 -4.60 1.04 -9.65
C ARG A 94 -5.90 0.62 -10.31
N LYS A 95 -5.87 -0.35 -11.24
CA LYS A 95 -7.07 -0.93 -11.86
C LYS A 95 -7.94 -1.70 -10.87
N ALA A 96 -7.34 -2.31 -9.86
CA ALA A 96 -8.08 -3.02 -8.81
C ALA A 96 -8.68 -2.09 -7.74
N MET A 97 -8.27 -0.81 -7.68
CA MET A 97 -8.85 0.14 -6.73
C MET A 97 -10.28 0.50 -7.12
N TYR A 98 -11.15 0.54 -6.12
CA TYR A 98 -12.51 1.03 -6.29
C TYR A 98 -12.54 2.52 -6.66
N SER A 99 -13.33 2.86 -7.70
CA SER A 99 -13.71 4.22 -8.02
C SER A 99 -15.14 4.48 -7.53
N GLY A 100 -15.35 5.59 -6.82
CA GLY A 100 -16.68 6.03 -6.38
C GLY A 100 -17.44 6.80 -7.47
N GLU A 101 -16.86 6.96 -8.66
CA GLU A 101 -17.49 7.61 -9.79
C GLU A 101 -18.52 6.68 -10.42
N TYR A 102 -19.67 7.22 -10.79
CA TYR A 102 -20.69 6.46 -11.51
C TYR A 102 -20.21 6.14 -12.93
N PRO A 103 -20.44 4.90 -13.43
CA PRO A 103 -20.13 4.57 -14.82
C PRO A 103 -20.88 5.51 -15.77
N LEU A 104 -20.16 6.10 -16.73
CA LEU A 104 -20.79 6.79 -17.85
C LEU A 104 -21.58 5.74 -18.65
N GLN A 105 -22.86 6.04 -18.94
CA GLN A 105 -23.75 5.20 -19.76
C GLN A 105 -23.29 5.14 -21.21
#